data_AF-A0A1G3QP42-F1
#
_entry.id   AF-A0A1G3QP42-F1
#
_cell.length_a   1.000
_cell.length_b   1.000
_cell.length_c   1.000
_cell.angle_alpha   90.00
_cell.angle_beta   90.00
_cell.angle_gamma   90.00
#
_symmetry.space_group_name_H-M   'P 1'
#
loop_
_entity.id
_entity.type
_entity.pdbx_description
1 polymer ?
#
loop_
_entity_poly.entity_id
_entity_poly.type
_entity_poly.pdbx_seq_one_letter_code
_entity_poly.pdbx_strand_id
1 'polypeptide(L)'
;MAKVASALGPLPDTSPLPVPDSVVELLPAIRMMCSPADGPAKIATIRNSALVQLFFLPDERAGASLPFTPDHIVYCRTAPLEAGFDGNTSRFLETFPRLLEEYAKRHGGKPRVILAPGLGMIGVDESKRSVDTCLDVFEERLKISRLSRAFGGPAFLSSRAIRFIETWEVESYRRSVSTGGAGRRVDGKVALVTGAAQGFGRGIAEGLFAEGANVVIADVNDAAGAQLAAGLNARPGRNAAAFVRADVTDPASLARLAVETVCRFGGVDLLVSNAGVLRAGSLDEMSPEMFDFVTRVNYTGYFLCVKTFAPVMRLQRRFRPGLTMDIVQVNSKSGLTGSNRNFAYAGGKFGGVGLTQSFALELVDDGIKVNAVCPGNFFEGPLWSDPEKGLFVQYLSGGKVPGAATIDDVRRFYESKVPMGRGCRPADVVRAILYLVEQEYETGQALPVTGGQVMLA
;
A
#
# COMPACT_ATOMS: atom_id res chain seq x y z
N MET A 1 -28.79 35.46 5.62
CA MET A 1 -28.03 34.83 4.52
C MET A 1 -27.48 35.84 3.50
N ALA A 2 -28.28 36.74 2.89
CA ALA A 2 -27.79 37.66 1.84
C ALA A 2 -26.61 38.58 2.24
N LYS A 3 -26.62 39.16 3.45
CA LYS A 3 -25.50 40.00 3.94
C LYS A 3 -24.20 39.21 4.14
N VAL A 4 -24.31 37.96 4.60
CA VAL A 4 -23.17 37.07 4.82
C VAL A 4 -22.59 36.63 3.47
N ALA A 5 -23.45 36.26 2.52
CA ALA A 5 -23.04 35.92 1.15
C ALA A 5 -22.36 37.10 0.43
N SER A 6 -22.85 38.33 0.62
CA SER A 6 -22.24 39.54 0.06
C SER A 6 -20.85 39.86 0.64
N ALA A 7 -20.56 39.45 1.88
CA ALA A 7 -19.30 39.73 2.55
C ALA A 7 -18.23 38.65 2.30
N LEU A 8 -18.65 37.38 2.18
CA LEU A 8 -17.75 36.21 2.05
C LEU A 8 -16.91 36.20 0.77
N GLY A 9 -17.38 36.82 -0.31
CA GLY A 9 -16.76 36.65 -1.63
C GLY A 9 -16.83 35.19 -2.13
N PRO A 10 -16.01 34.79 -3.12
CA PRO A 10 -15.95 33.39 -3.56
C PRO A 10 -15.36 32.50 -2.47
N LEU A 11 -15.89 31.28 -2.36
CA LEU A 11 -15.33 30.26 -1.47
C LEU A 11 -13.88 29.93 -1.89
N PRO A 12 -13.01 29.56 -0.94
CA PRO A 12 -11.64 29.19 -1.26
C PRO A 12 -11.58 28.03 -2.26
N ASP A 13 -10.71 28.13 -3.26
CA ASP A 13 -10.50 27.04 -4.21
C ASP A 13 -9.78 25.87 -3.53
N THR A 14 -10.44 24.71 -3.51
CA THR A 14 -9.92 23.47 -2.92
C THR A 14 -9.55 22.43 -3.98
N SER A 15 -9.44 22.84 -5.24
CA SER A 15 -9.09 21.94 -6.34
C SER A 15 -7.76 21.22 -6.04
N PRO A 16 -7.70 19.88 -6.23
CA PRO A 16 -6.48 19.13 -6.03
C PRO A 16 -5.44 19.52 -7.08
N LEU A 17 -4.19 19.59 -6.64
CA LEU A 17 -3.03 19.86 -7.48
C LEU A 17 -2.11 18.64 -7.50
N PRO A 18 -1.32 18.42 -8.57
CA PRO A 18 -0.38 17.32 -8.63
C PRO A 18 0.67 17.45 -7.53
N VAL A 19 1.11 16.30 -7.03
CA VAL A 19 2.30 16.19 -6.17
C VAL A 19 3.49 15.82 -7.07
N PRO A 20 4.67 16.44 -6.92
CA PRO A 20 5.84 16.07 -7.72
C PRO A 20 6.27 14.61 -7.53
N ASP A 21 6.73 13.96 -8.60
CA ASP A 21 7.17 12.56 -8.55
C ASP A 21 8.33 12.34 -7.55
N SER A 22 9.14 13.36 -7.27
CA SER A 22 10.21 13.33 -6.26
C SER A 22 9.72 13.01 -4.84
N VAL A 23 8.40 13.02 -4.61
CA VAL A 23 7.80 12.56 -3.35
C VAL A 23 8.19 11.13 -2.99
N VAL A 24 8.44 10.25 -3.98
CA VAL A 24 8.89 8.86 -3.74
C VAL A 24 10.28 8.80 -3.10
N GLU A 25 11.07 9.86 -3.25
CA GLU A 25 12.41 10.01 -2.65
C GLU A 25 12.37 10.73 -1.29
N LEU A 26 11.21 11.19 -0.83
CA LEU A 26 11.09 12.05 0.34
C LEU A 26 10.14 11.50 1.39
N LEU A 27 8.89 11.23 1.01
CA LEU A 27 7.84 10.89 1.96
C LEU A 27 8.10 9.59 2.74
N PRO A 28 8.73 8.55 2.17
CA PRO A 28 9.14 7.37 2.94
C PRO A 28 10.17 7.69 4.03
N ALA A 29 11.10 8.59 3.76
CA ALA A 29 12.05 9.06 4.76
C ALA A 29 11.36 9.89 5.84
N ILE A 30 10.47 10.82 5.45
CA ILE A 30 9.68 11.64 6.39
C ILE A 30 8.83 10.74 7.31
N ARG A 31 8.14 9.75 6.74
CA ARG A 31 7.35 8.74 7.47
C ARG A 31 8.21 8.05 8.54
N MET A 32 9.40 7.59 8.17
CA MET A 32 10.31 6.92 9.09
C MET A 32 10.84 7.86 10.18
N MET A 33 11.33 9.04 9.82
CA MET A 33 11.83 10.03 10.77
C MET A 33 10.74 10.51 11.74
N CYS A 34 9.48 10.51 11.34
CA CYS A 34 8.34 10.87 12.18
C CYS A 34 7.77 9.71 13.01
N SER A 35 8.18 8.47 12.73
CA SER A 35 7.78 7.27 13.47
C SER A 35 8.59 7.10 14.76
N PRO A 36 8.09 6.36 15.76
CA PRO A 36 8.92 5.91 16.89
C PRO A 36 10.01 4.94 16.42
N ALA A 37 11.18 4.93 17.08
CA ALA A 37 12.27 4.03 16.74
C ALA A 37 11.90 2.55 17.03
N ASP A 38 11.30 2.30 18.19
CA ASP A 38 11.00 0.95 18.71
C ASP A 38 9.50 0.60 18.68
N GLY A 39 8.73 1.15 17.74
CA GLY A 39 7.27 0.93 17.65
C GLY A 39 6.74 0.74 16.23
N PRO A 40 5.42 0.62 16.01
CA PRO A 40 4.89 0.53 14.65
C PRO A 40 5.24 1.78 13.84
N ALA A 41 5.55 1.61 12.56
CA ALA A 41 5.71 2.74 11.65
C ALA A 41 4.37 3.47 11.51
N LYS A 42 4.40 4.80 11.57
CA LYS A 42 3.23 5.65 11.31
C LYS A 42 2.85 5.60 9.84
N ILE A 43 1.66 6.09 9.51
CA ILE A 43 1.24 6.41 8.16
C ILE A 43 1.57 7.87 7.87
N ALA A 44 2.01 8.15 6.64
CA ALA A 44 2.14 9.51 6.14
C ALA A 44 1.28 9.67 4.88
N THR A 45 0.54 10.77 4.76
CA THR A 45 -0.24 11.11 3.56
C THR A 45 0.10 12.53 3.16
N ILE A 46 0.26 12.77 1.87
CA ILE A 46 0.43 14.12 1.32
C ILE A 46 -0.81 14.53 0.53
N ARG A 47 -1.21 15.80 0.67
CA ARG A 47 -2.22 16.46 -0.15
C ARG A 47 -1.64 17.74 -0.71
N ASN A 48 -1.99 18.04 -1.95
CA ASN A 48 -1.69 19.30 -2.58
C ASN A 48 -2.97 19.84 -3.22
N SER A 49 -3.25 21.13 -3.01
CA SER A 49 -4.46 21.79 -3.51
C SER A 49 -4.21 23.28 -3.66
N ALA A 50 -5.07 23.96 -4.43
CA ALA A 50 -5.01 25.41 -4.58
C ALA A 50 -5.04 26.13 -3.21
N LEU A 51 -5.87 25.63 -2.28
CA LEU A 51 -5.92 26.14 -0.90
C LEU A 51 -4.60 25.95 -0.16
N VAL A 52 -3.98 24.77 -0.23
CA VAL A 52 -2.69 24.52 0.43
C VAL A 52 -1.60 25.44 -0.13
N GLN A 53 -1.55 25.60 -1.45
CA GLN A 53 -0.59 26.49 -2.11
C GLN A 53 -0.77 27.96 -1.72
N LEU A 54 -2.02 28.41 -1.56
CA LEU A 54 -2.32 29.77 -1.09
C LEU A 54 -1.63 30.05 0.25
N PHE A 55 -1.68 29.10 1.20
CA PHE A 55 -1.08 29.24 2.52
C PHE A 55 0.45 29.11 2.56
N PHE A 56 1.10 28.88 1.40
CA PHE A 56 2.55 29.01 1.27
C PHE A 56 2.99 30.45 1.01
N LEU A 57 2.08 31.35 0.62
CA LEU A 57 2.37 32.78 0.50
C LEU A 57 2.60 33.42 1.88
N PRO A 58 3.59 34.31 2.04
CA PRO A 58 3.93 34.91 3.34
C PRO A 58 2.74 35.56 4.06
N ASP A 59 1.91 36.32 3.35
CA ASP A 59 0.76 37.06 3.91
C ASP A 59 -0.40 36.15 4.33
N GLU A 60 -0.48 34.95 3.76
CA GLU A 60 -1.51 33.95 4.07
C GLU A 60 -1.10 33.09 5.26
N ARG A 61 0.18 32.73 5.33
CA ARG A 61 0.72 31.74 6.28
C ARG A 61 0.45 32.10 7.74
N ALA A 62 0.64 33.37 8.11
CA ALA A 62 0.41 33.84 9.47
C ALA A 62 -1.03 33.57 9.94
N GLY A 63 -2.00 33.63 9.02
CA GLY A 63 -3.41 33.49 9.30
C GLY A 63 -3.83 32.07 9.74
N ALA A 64 -2.99 31.05 9.54
CA ALA A 64 -3.25 29.69 9.98
C ALA A 64 -2.17 29.16 10.93
N SER A 65 -1.34 30.04 11.50
CA SER A 65 -0.21 29.67 12.37
C SER A 65 -0.63 29.14 13.75
N LEU A 66 -1.82 29.53 14.24
CA LEU A 66 -2.39 29.08 15.51
C LEU A 66 -3.82 28.50 15.35
N PRO A 67 -4.29 27.66 16.29
CA PRO A 67 -5.58 26.98 16.20
C PRO A 67 -6.76 27.93 16.52
N PHE A 68 -7.89 27.72 15.83
CA PHE A 68 -9.16 28.43 16.10
C PHE A 68 -10.10 27.66 17.04
N THR A 69 -9.89 26.35 17.19
CA THR A 69 -10.81 25.45 17.89
C THR A 69 -10.01 24.40 18.67
N PRO A 70 -10.59 23.78 19.71
CA PRO A 70 -9.95 22.67 20.40
C PRO A 70 -9.58 21.52 19.47
N ASP A 71 -10.45 21.17 18.52
CA ASP A 71 -10.22 20.06 17.57
C ASP A 71 -8.93 20.25 16.76
N HIS A 72 -8.60 21.48 16.35
CA HIS A 72 -7.31 21.75 15.71
C HIS A 72 -6.12 21.34 16.58
N ILE A 73 -6.19 21.52 17.90
CA ILE A 73 -5.13 21.11 18.84
C ILE A 73 -5.13 19.59 19.00
N VAL A 74 -6.31 19.01 19.20
CA VAL A 74 -6.48 17.57 19.45
C VAL A 74 -5.99 16.73 18.27
N TYR A 75 -6.39 17.10 17.04
CA TYR A 75 -6.08 16.32 15.85
C TYR A 75 -4.79 16.75 15.16
N CYS A 76 -4.40 18.02 15.18
CA CYS A 76 -3.25 18.49 14.39
C CYS A 76 -2.03 18.91 15.23
N ARG A 77 -2.17 18.97 16.56
CA ARG A 77 -1.32 19.77 17.46
C ARG A 77 -1.45 21.27 17.20
N THR A 78 -0.91 22.06 18.10
CA THR A 78 -1.02 23.53 18.11
C THR A 78 -0.47 24.16 16.81
N ALA A 79 0.72 23.76 16.39
CA ALA A 79 1.40 24.33 15.23
C ALA A 79 1.87 23.23 14.26
N PRO A 80 1.80 23.46 12.94
CA PRO A 80 2.46 22.60 11.96
C PRO A 80 3.99 22.77 12.01
N LEU A 81 4.73 21.80 11.47
CA LEU A 81 6.14 22.01 11.12
C LEU A 81 6.22 22.67 9.74
N GLU A 82 7.04 23.70 9.59
CA GLU A 82 7.39 24.26 8.29
C GLU A 82 8.71 23.67 7.79
N ALA A 83 8.69 23.12 6.58
CA ALA A 83 9.86 22.52 5.95
C ALA A 83 9.82 22.76 4.43
N GLY A 84 10.41 23.85 3.96
CA GLY A 84 10.43 24.20 2.54
C GLY A 84 11.20 23.19 1.69
N PHE A 85 10.65 22.84 0.54
CA PHE A 85 11.29 22.02 -0.49
C PHE A 85 11.59 22.86 -1.73
N ASP A 86 12.84 22.88 -2.14
CA ASP A 86 13.35 23.71 -3.23
C ASP A 86 13.69 22.89 -4.49
N GLY A 87 13.23 21.63 -4.55
CA GLY A 87 13.52 20.70 -5.64
C GLY A 87 14.69 19.75 -5.37
N ASN A 88 15.53 19.99 -4.36
CA ASN A 88 16.67 19.11 -4.05
C ASN A 88 16.34 18.12 -2.93
N THR A 89 16.16 16.84 -3.29
CA THR A 89 15.75 15.78 -2.35
C THR A 89 16.80 15.50 -1.27
N SER A 90 18.08 15.41 -1.64
CA SER A 90 19.19 15.20 -0.71
C SER A 90 19.30 16.30 0.34
N ARG A 91 19.31 17.58 -0.09
CA ARG A 91 19.38 18.72 0.83
C ARG A 91 18.19 18.77 1.77
N PHE A 92 16.99 18.47 1.28
CA PHE A 92 15.80 18.39 2.12
C PHE A 92 15.98 17.35 3.23
N LEU A 93 16.41 16.13 2.87
CA LEU A 93 16.60 15.05 3.84
C LEU A 93 17.75 15.27 4.83
N GLU A 94 18.79 16.02 4.45
CA GLU A 94 19.88 16.40 5.35
C GLU A 94 19.44 17.42 6.41
N THR A 95 18.54 18.34 6.03
CA THR A 95 18.10 19.43 6.91
C THR A 95 16.89 19.06 7.77
N PHE A 96 16.04 18.15 7.29
CA PHE A 96 14.79 17.77 7.95
C PHE A 96 14.93 17.23 9.39
N PRO A 97 15.94 16.39 9.74
CA PRO A 97 16.12 15.93 11.12
C PRO A 97 16.28 17.08 12.12
N ARG A 98 17.05 18.11 11.77
CA ARG A 98 17.24 19.30 12.60
C ARG A 98 15.92 20.05 12.82
N LEU A 99 15.11 20.18 11.77
CA LEU A 99 13.78 20.81 11.87
C LEU A 99 12.85 20.03 12.82
N LEU A 100 12.89 18.69 12.77
CA LEU A 100 12.13 17.84 13.71
C LEU A 100 12.59 18.03 15.16
N GLU A 101 13.89 18.10 15.40
CA GLU A 101 14.43 18.33 16.75
C GLU A 101 14.05 19.71 17.31
N GLU A 102 14.18 20.76 16.49
CA GLU A 102 13.79 22.12 16.87
C GLU A 102 12.28 22.21 17.16
N TYR A 103 11.45 21.56 16.34
CA TYR A 103 10.02 21.46 16.58
C TYR A 103 9.72 20.72 17.89
N ALA A 104 10.37 19.57 18.13
CA ALA A 104 10.14 18.78 19.33
C ALA A 104 10.53 19.53 20.61
N LYS A 105 11.63 20.30 20.58
CA LYS A 105 12.05 21.17 21.70
C LYS A 105 11.03 22.27 22.01
N ARG A 106 10.38 22.83 20.97
CA ARG A 106 9.38 23.90 21.13
C ARG A 106 7.99 23.40 21.52
N HIS A 107 7.60 22.22 21.05
CA HIS A 107 6.20 21.76 21.10
C HIS A 107 5.98 20.41 21.81
N GLY A 108 7.02 19.80 22.40
CA GLY A 108 6.87 18.57 23.19
C GLY A 108 6.53 17.32 22.34
N GLY A 109 7.25 17.11 21.24
CA GLY A 109 7.17 15.90 20.42
C GLY A 109 7.10 16.18 18.91
N LYS A 110 6.91 15.14 18.10
CA LYS A 110 6.95 15.23 16.63
C LYS A 110 5.68 15.88 16.04
N PRO A 111 5.78 16.58 14.90
CA PRO A 111 4.63 17.19 14.24
C PRO A 111 3.64 16.14 13.73
N ARG A 112 2.36 16.53 13.62
CA ARG A 112 1.34 15.76 12.88
C ARG A 112 1.06 16.33 11.50
N VAL A 113 1.24 17.64 11.33
CA VAL A 113 1.12 18.34 10.04
C VAL A 113 2.45 18.98 9.71
N ILE A 114 2.92 18.78 8.49
CA ILE A 114 4.10 19.40 7.93
C ILE A 114 3.67 20.17 6.69
N LEU A 115 3.93 21.48 6.67
CA LEU A 115 3.72 22.35 5.53
C LEU A 115 5.04 22.46 4.77
N ALA A 116 5.07 21.88 3.57
CA ALA A 116 6.25 21.86 2.72
C ALA A 116 5.99 22.61 1.41
N PRO A 117 6.23 23.94 1.38
CA PRO A 117 6.27 24.69 0.12
C PRO A 117 7.09 23.96 -0.93
N GLY A 118 6.56 23.82 -2.15
CA GLY A 118 7.18 23.01 -3.22
C GLY A 118 6.78 21.53 -3.26
N LEU A 119 6.11 21.00 -2.23
CA LEU A 119 5.54 19.64 -2.20
C LEU A 119 4.04 19.65 -1.93
N GLY A 120 3.62 20.23 -0.80
CA GLY A 120 2.25 20.19 -0.30
C GLY A 120 2.17 20.07 1.21
N MET A 121 1.03 19.61 1.70
CA MET A 121 0.75 19.39 3.12
C MET A 121 0.84 17.91 3.44
N ILE A 122 1.69 17.54 4.40
CA ILE A 122 1.92 16.16 4.81
C ILE A 122 1.34 15.94 6.21
N GLY A 123 0.49 14.93 6.35
CA GLY A 123 -0.03 14.45 7.62
C GLY A 123 0.71 13.19 8.04
N VAL A 124 1.08 13.07 9.31
CA VAL A 124 1.75 11.88 9.84
C VAL A 124 1.14 11.44 11.17
N ASP A 125 0.69 10.19 11.22
CA ASP A 125 0.00 9.67 12.40
C ASP A 125 -0.08 8.14 12.44
N GLU A 126 -0.57 7.57 13.54
CA GLU A 126 -0.53 6.13 13.79
C GLU A 126 -1.39 5.28 12.85
N SER A 127 -2.35 5.87 12.14
CA SER A 127 -3.26 5.12 11.26
C SER A 127 -3.73 5.98 10.10
N LYS A 128 -4.22 5.35 9.03
CA LYS A 128 -4.71 6.09 7.87
C LYS A 128 -5.91 6.99 8.22
N ARG A 129 -6.87 6.46 8.98
CA ARG A 129 -8.05 7.23 9.42
C ARG A 129 -7.66 8.48 10.20
N SER A 130 -6.69 8.36 11.11
CA SER A 130 -6.28 9.46 11.96
C SER A 130 -5.44 10.50 11.19
N VAL A 131 -4.61 10.08 10.24
CA VAL A 131 -3.96 10.99 9.27
C VAL A 131 -4.98 11.74 8.43
N ASP A 132 -5.99 11.08 7.88
CA ASP A 132 -7.02 11.75 7.07
C ASP A 132 -7.81 12.76 7.89
N THR A 133 -8.23 12.38 9.10
CA THR A 133 -8.90 13.30 10.03
C THR A 133 -8.02 14.51 10.34
N CYS A 134 -6.72 14.29 10.58
CA CYS A 134 -5.75 15.36 10.82
C CYS A 134 -5.66 16.34 9.64
N LEU A 135 -5.60 15.82 8.41
CA LEU A 135 -5.52 16.63 7.20
C LEU A 135 -6.83 17.37 6.91
N ASP A 136 -7.98 16.72 7.08
CA ASP A 136 -9.30 17.35 6.91
C ASP A 136 -9.48 18.52 7.88
N VAL A 137 -9.20 18.29 9.17
CA VAL A 137 -9.28 19.33 10.22
C VAL A 137 -8.29 20.47 9.94
N PHE A 138 -7.10 20.18 9.43
CA PHE A 138 -6.15 21.22 9.07
C PHE A 138 -6.57 22.01 7.81
N GLU A 139 -7.14 21.36 6.80
CA GLU A 139 -7.72 22.07 5.65
C GLU A 139 -8.89 22.97 6.06
N GLU A 140 -9.72 22.54 7.01
CA GLU A 140 -10.75 23.39 7.61
C GLU A 140 -10.16 24.61 8.30
N ARG A 141 -9.04 24.46 9.03
CA ARG A 141 -8.27 25.58 9.60
C ARG A 141 -7.89 26.60 8.53
N LEU A 142 -7.42 26.14 7.36
CA LEU A 142 -7.06 27.00 6.23
C LEU A 142 -8.30 27.73 5.68
N LYS A 143 -9.43 27.02 5.52
CA LYS A 143 -10.69 27.63 5.07
C LYS A 143 -11.20 28.67 6.05
N ILE A 144 -11.24 28.36 7.35
CA ILE A 144 -11.66 29.28 8.42
C ILE A 144 -10.79 30.53 8.40
N SER A 145 -9.46 30.36 8.33
CA SER A 145 -8.54 31.48 8.23
C SER A 145 -8.87 32.39 7.04
N ARG A 146 -9.06 31.81 5.85
CA ARG A 146 -9.36 32.58 4.64
C ARG A 146 -10.70 33.31 4.72
N LEU A 147 -11.74 32.62 5.18
CA LEU A 147 -13.09 33.17 5.30
C LEU A 147 -13.19 34.24 6.40
N SER A 148 -12.44 34.10 7.49
CA SER A 148 -12.47 35.05 8.61
C SER A 148 -12.04 36.46 8.23
N ARG A 149 -11.27 36.63 7.15
CA ARG A 149 -10.84 37.93 6.65
C ARG A 149 -11.99 38.83 6.19
N ALA A 150 -13.09 38.23 5.71
CA ALA A 150 -14.31 38.98 5.45
C ALA A 150 -14.94 39.58 6.72
N PHE A 151 -14.50 39.12 7.90
CA PHE A 151 -15.07 39.44 9.21
C PHE A 151 -14.02 39.99 10.20
N GLY A 152 -12.97 40.65 9.69
CA GLY A 152 -11.92 41.26 10.52
C GLY A 152 -10.68 40.39 10.77
N GLY A 153 -10.62 39.21 10.17
CA GLY A 153 -9.43 38.35 10.16
C GLY A 153 -9.44 37.24 11.21
N PRO A 154 -8.35 36.47 11.26
CA PRO A 154 -8.25 35.29 12.11
C PRO A 154 -8.18 35.66 13.60
N ALA A 155 -9.09 35.10 14.39
CA ALA A 155 -9.11 35.22 15.86
C ALA A 155 -8.76 33.86 16.50
N PHE A 156 -7.50 33.68 16.89
CA PHE A 156 -7.00 32.42 17.45
C PHE A 156 -7.40 32.20 18.90
N LEU A 157 -7.32 30.95 19.35
CA LEU A 157 -7.38 30.63 20.78
C LEU A 157 -6.22 31.32 21.52
N SER A 158 -6.52 31.84 22.72
CA SER A 158 -5.49 32.46 23.56
C SER A 158 -4.45 31.42 24.01
N SER A 159 -3.22 31.86 24.31
CA SER A 159 -2.17 30.96 24.80
C SER A 159 -2.56 30.23 26.09
N ARG A 160 -3.42 30.83 26.93
CA ARG A 160 -3.98 30.18 28.12
C ARG A 160 -4.93 29.05 27.75
N ALA A 161 -5.82 29.27 26.78
CA ALA A 161 -6.76 28.26 26.30
C ALA A 161 -6.02 27.11 25.62
N ILE A 162 -5.02 27.42 24.79
CA ILE A 162 -4.17 26.41 24.13
C ILE A 162 -3.49 25.52 25.17
N ARG A 163 -2.78 26.13 26.14
CA ARG A 163 -2.10 25.37 27.21
C ARG A 163 -3.07 24.50 28.02
N PHE A 164 -4.25 25.03 28.35
CA PHE A 164 -5.27 24.28 29.07
C PHE A 164 -5.71 23.02 28.30
N ILE A 165 -5.93 23.13 26.99
CA ILE A 165 -6.34 22.00 26.15
C ILE A 165 -5.18 21.00 25.97
N GLU A 166 -3.95 21.47 25.82
CA GLU A 166 -2.76 20.62 25.70
C GLU A 166 -2.53 19.75 26.96
N THR A 167 -2.80 20.29 28.14
CA THR A 167 -2.56 19.62 29.43
C THR A 167 -3.81 18.94 30.01
N TRP A 168 -4.94 18.94 29.29
CA TRP A 168 -6.19 18.39 29.81
C TRP A 168 -6.16 16.85 29.87
N GLU A 169 -6.24 16.29 31.08
CA GLU A 169 -6.10 14.84 31.36
C GLU A 169 -7.15 13.94 30.68
N VAL A 170 -8.36 14.43 30.40
CA VAL A 170 -9.39 13.61 29.76
C VAL A 170 -9.08 13.37 28.27
N GLU A 171 -8.35 14.29 27.64
CA GLU A 171 -7.89 14.20 26.26
C GLU A 171 -6.72 13.20 26.11
N SER A 172 -5.78 13.18 27.08
CA SER A 172 -4.75 12.15 27.12
C SER A 172 -5.34 10.75 27.32
N TYR A 173 -6.43 10.64 28.09
CA TYR A 173 -7.21 9.41 28.22
C TYR A 173 -7.88 8.99 26.90
N ARG A 174 -8.59 9.89 26.19
CA ARG A 174 -9.18 9.58 24.86
C ARG A 174 -8.14 9.11 23.83
N ARG A 175 -6.94 9.69 23.84
CA ARG A 175 -5.80 9.24 23.01
C ARG A 175 -5.45 7.78 23.30
N SER A 176 -5.37 7.39 24.58
CA SER A 176 -5.02 6.03 25.02
C SER A 176 -6.11 4.97 24.76
N VAL A 177 -7.38 5.35 24.66
CA VAL A 177 -8.50 4.40 24.46
C VAL A 177 -8.70 4.04 22.97
N SER A 178 -8.12 4.82 22.03
CA SER A 178 -8.20 4.58 20.58
C SER A 178 -7.24 3.50 20.03
N THR A 179 -6.31 3.00 20.87
CA THR A 179 -5.26 2.05 20.47
C THR A 179 -5.58 0.59 20.87
N GLY A 180 -6.76 0.34 21.43
CA GLY A 180 -7.20 -0.97 21.90
C GLY A 180 -7.67 -1.91 20.79
N GLY A 181 -6.74 -2.42 19.98
CA GLY A 181 -6.96 -3.60 19.15
C GLY A 181 -5.88 -4.64 19.46
N ALA A 182 -6.28 -5.89 19.74
CA ALA A 182 -5.34 -7.00 19.87
C ALA A 182 -4.40 -7.03 18.65
N GLY A 183 -3.09 -7.13 18.89
CA GLY A 183 -2.05 -6.97 17.86
C GLY A 183 -2.30 -7.90 16.68
N ARG A 184 -2.76 -7.33 15.56
CA ARG A 184 -2.85 -8.04 14.29
C ARG A 184 -1.47 -8.07 13.64
N ARG A 185 -1.17 -9.15 12.92
CA ARG A 185 0.20 -9.50 12.50
C ARG A 185 0.87 -8.49 11.57
N VAL A 186 0.06 -7.76 10.80
CA VAL A 186 0.50 -6.71 9.89
C VAL A 186 -0.20 -5.38 10.15
N ASP A 187 -0.64 -5.13 11.40
CA ASP A 187 -1.35 -3.88 11.74
C ASP A 187 -0.51 -2.65 11.39
N GLY A 188 -1.14 -1.71 10.67
CA GLY A 188 -0.51 -0.47 10.24
C GLY A 188 0.50 -0.61 9.11
N LYS A 189 0.92 -1.82 8.71
CA LYS A 189 1.81 -2.03 7.56
C LYS A 189 1.13 -1.61 6.26
N VAL A 190 1.91 -1.12 5.30
CA VAL A 190 1.46 -0.80 3.94
C VAL A 190 1.76 -1.97 3.01
N ALA A 191 0.73 -2.70 2.62
CA ALA A 191 0.82 -3.85 1.73
C ALA A 191 0.34 -3.49 0.32
N LEU A 192 1.20 -3.65 -0.69
CA LEU A 192 0.84 -3.51 -2.09
C LEU A 192 0.65 -4.89 -2.72
N VAL A 193 -0.49 -5.13 -3.36
CA VAL A 193 -0.80 -6.41 -4.01
C VAL A 193 -1.08 -6.18 -5.49
N THR A 194 -0.30 -6.79 -6.37
CA THR A 194 -0.52 -6.71 -7.84
C THR A 194 -1.46 -7.82 -8.32
N GLY A 195 -2.26 -7.55 -9.36
CA GLY A 195 -3.29 -8.49 -9.82
C GLY A 195 -4.36 -8.74 -8.76
N ALA A 196 -4.67 -7.70 -7.96
CA ALA A 196 -5.48 -7.81 -6.75
C ALA A 196 -6.99 -7.72 -6.97
N ALA A 197 -7.48 -7.50 -8.20
CA ALA A 197 -8.91 -7.35 -8.43
C ALA A 197 -9.69 -8.68 -8.38
N GLN A 198 -9.00 -9.84 -8.50
CA GLN A 198 -9.65 -11.14 -8.55
C GLN A 198 -8.77 -12.29 -8.03
N GLY A 199 -9.36 -13.48 -7.89
CA GLY A 199 -8.67 -14.73 -7.58
C GLY A 199 -7.84 -14.66 -6.28
N PHE A 200 -6.60 -15.18 -6.33
CA PHE A 200 -5.68 -15.12 -5.20
C PHE A 200 -5.37 -13.70 -4.77
N GLY A 201 -5.10 -12.79 -5.72
CA GLY A 201 -4.75 -11.41 -5.40
C GLY A 201 -5.84 -10.70 -4.59
N ARG A 202 -7.11 -10.85 -4.98
CA ARG A 202 -8.25 -10.34 -4.20
C ARG A 202 -8.29 -10.90 -2.79
N GLY A 203 -8.24 -12.23 -2.66
CA GLY A 203 -8.31 -12.86 -1.34
C GLY A 203 -7.11 -12.53 -0.46
N ILE A 204 -5.94 -12.30 -1.05
CA ILE A 204 -4.75 -11.82 -0.34
C ILE A 204 -4.96 -10.39 0.15
N ALA A 205 -5.44 -9.49 -0.70
CA ALA A 205 -5.76 -8.11 -0.31
C ALA A 205 -6.79 -8.07 0.83
N GLU A 206 -7.87 -8.85 0.72
CA GLU A 206 -8.91 -8.97 1.77
C GLU A 206 -8.33 -9.54 3.08
N GLY A 207 -7.49 -10.58 2.98
CA GLY A 207 -6.85 -11.21 4.14
C GLY A 207 -5.86 -10.29 4.86
N LEU A 208 -4.99 -9.61 4.12
CA LEU A 208 -4.03 -8.65 4.70
C LEU A 208 -4.75 -7.45 5.35
N PHE A 209 -5.84 -6.96 4.73
CA PHE A 209 -6.66 -5.91 5.32
C PHE A 209 -7.33 -6.37 6.63
N ALA A 210 -7.84 -7.61 6.66
CA ALA A 210 -8.39 -8.21 7.88
C ALA A 210 -7.34 -8.32 9.00
N GLU A 211 -6.08 -8.57 8.64
CA GLU A 211 -4.91 -8.60 9.53
C GLU A 211 -4.32 -7.21 9.84
N GLY A 212 -5.03 -6.13 9.49
CA GLY A 212 -4.70 -4.76 9.89
C GLY A 212 -3.78 -4.00 8.94
N ALA A 213 -3.46 -4.52 7.76
CA ALA A 213 -2.70 -3.76 6.79
C ALA A 213 -3.53 -2.62 6.17
N ASN A 214 -2.85 -1.54 5.79
CA ASN A 214 -3.30 -0.65 4.72
C ASN A 214 -2.99 -1.33 3.39
N VAL A 215 -3.94 -1.41 2.47
CA VAL A 215 -3.78 -2.24 1.26
C VAL A 215 -3.89 -1.42 -0.01
N VAL A 216 -2.86 -1.46 -0.85
CA VAL A 216 -2.92 -0.97 -2.23
C VAL A 216 -3.30 -2.13 -3.15
N ILE A 217 -4.45 -1.99 -3.80
CA ILE A 217 -4.98 -2.90 -4.80
C ILE A 217 -4.49 -2.40 -6.16
N ALA A 218 -3.48 -3.07 -6.72
CA ALA A 218 -2.92 -2.73 -8.02
C ALA A 218 -3.41 -3.74 -9.07
N ASP A 219 -4.15 -3.26 -10.06
CA ASP A 219 -4.70 -4.11 -11.12
C ASP A 219 -4.97 -3.31 -12.41
N VAL A 220 -5.10 -4.00 -13.54
CA VAL A 220 -5.52 -3.41 -14.82
C VAL A 220 -7.04 -3.31 -14.95
N ASN A 221 -7.81 -3.93 -14.05
CA ASN A 221 -9.27 -3.86 -14.05
C ASN A 221 -9.77 -2.78 -13.06
N ASP A 222 -10.09 -1.59 -13.59
CA ASP A 222 -10.53 -0.45 -12.79
C ASP A 222 -11.79 -0.73 -11.97
N ALA A 223 -12.82 -1.30 -12.62
CA ALA A 223 -14.12 -1.50 -11.98
C ALA A 223 -14.02 -2.48 -10.80
N ALA A 224 -13.39 -3.64 -11.02
CA ALA A 224 -13.25 -4.66 -9.99
C ALA A 224 -12.32 -4.21 -8.84
N GLY A 225 -11.22 -3.52 -9.18
CA GLY A 225 -10.29 -2.98 -8.19
C GLY A 225 -10.93 -1.88 -7.33
N ALA A 226 -11.62 -0.92 -7.94
CA ALA A 226 -12.33 0.14 -7.23
C ALA A 226 -13.46 -0.41 -6.36
N GLN A 227 -14.23 -1.39 -6.84
CA GLN A 227 -15.27 -2.05 -6.06
C GLN A 227 -14.69 -2.76 -4.83
N LEU A 228 -13.55 -3.44 -4.97
CA LEU A 228 -12.89 -4.09 -3.85
C LEU A 228 -12.42 -3.08 -2.80
N ALA A 229 -11.75 -2.00 -3.23
CA ALA A 229 -11.31 -0.95 -2.32
C ALA A 229 -12.48 -0.33 -1.54
N ALA A 230 -13.58 -0.01 -2.24
CA ALA A 230 -14.80 0.50 -1.62
C ALA A 230 -15.40 -0.50 -0.60
N GLY A 231 -15.47 -1.78 -0.95
CA GLY A 231 -16.00 -2.83 -0.07
C GLY A 231 -15.17 -3.03 1.20
N LEU A 232 -13.83 -2.91 1.11
CA LEU A 232 -12.95 -2.97 2.27
C LEU A 232 -13.10 -1.73 3.17
N ASN A 233 -13.17 -0.54 2.58
CA ASN A 233 -13.31 0.72 3.32
C ASN A 233 -14.72 0.95 3.91
N ALA A 234 -15.73 0.25 3.43
CA ALA A 234 -17.08 0.30 4.02
C ALA A 234 -17.12 -0.28 5.44
N ARG A 235 -16.12 -1.08 5.83
CA ARG A 235 -15.99 -1.63 7.17
C ARG A 235 -15.38 -0.57 8.09
N PRO A 236 -15.93 -0.33 9.30
CA PRO A 236 -15.31 0.58 10.24
C PRO A 236 -13.91 0.08 10.64
N GLY A 237 -12.92 0.95 10.56
CA GLY A 237 -11.53 0.60 10.84
C GLY A 237 -10.63 1.82 10.91
N ARG A 238 -9.37 1.60 11.28
CA ARG A 238 -8.31 2.63 11.31
C ARG A 238 -7.40 2.61 10.07
N ASN A 239 -7.41 1.49 9.34
CA ASN A 239 -6.64 1.27 8.12
C ASN A 239 -7.54 1.42 6.88
N ALA A 240 -6.95 1.65 5.71
CA ALA A 240 -7.69 1.83 4.47
C ALA A 240 -7.12 1.01 3.31
N ALA A 241 -7.98 0.75 2.32
CA ALA A 241 -7.61 0.22 1.03
C ALA A 241 -7.65 1.32 -0.03
N ALA A 242 -6.74 1.28 -1.01
CA ALA A 242 -6.77 2.17 -2.17
C ALA A 242 -6.57 1.36 -3.44
N PHE A 243 -7.41 1.61 -4.45
CA PHE A 243 -7.20 1.09 -5.79
C PHE A 243 -6.30 2.03 -6.58
N VAL A 244 -5.34 1.46 -7.30
CA VAL A 244 -4.50 2.17 -8.28
C VAL A 244 -4.39 1.32 -9.52
N ARG A 245 -4.75 1.87 -10.69
CA ARG A 245 -4.62 1.16 -11.96
C ARG A 245 -3.15 0.92 -12.28
N ALA A 246 -2.76 -0.33 -12.50
CA ALA A 246 -1.38 -0.66 -12.83
C ALA A 246 -1.25 -1.86 -13.78
N ASP A 247 -0.46 -1.68 -14.84
CA ASP A 247 0.07 -2.76 -15.67
C ASP A 247 1.50 -3.06 -15.25
N VAL A 248 1.75 -4.29 -14.76
CA VAL A 248 3.08 -4.71 -14.28
C VAL A 248 4.12 -4.82 -15.40
N THR A 249 3.69 -4.78 -16.66
CA THR A 249 4.59 -4.81 -17.83
C THR A 249 4.99 -3.42 -18.33
N ASP A 250 4.38 -2.36 -17.81
CA ASP A 250 4.66 -0.96 -18.17
C ASP A 250 5.41 -0.24 -17.03
N PRO A 251 6.71 0.08 -17.21
CA PRO A 251 7.48 0.84 -16.23
C PRO A 251 6.86 2.20 -15.85
N ALA A 252 6.21 2.89 -16.80
CA ALA A 252 5.56 4.17 -16.50
C ALA A 252 4.32 3.97 -15.62
N SER A 253 3.58 2.88 -15.84
CA SER A 253 2.47 2.49 -14.97
C SER A 253 2.94 2.16 -13.55
N LEU A 254 4.08 1.48 -13.40
CA LEU A 254 4.65 1.17 -12.09
C LEU A 254 5.21 2.40 -11.39
N ALA A 255 5.81 3.34 -12.12
CA ALA A 255 6.23 4.62 -11.56
C ALA A 255 5.05 5.41 -10.98
N ARG A 256 3.94 5.51 -11.72
CA ARG A 256 2.69 6.12 -11.21
C ARG A 256 2.15 5.38 -9.98
N LEU A 257 2.16 4.04 -10.01
CA LEU A 257 1.75 3.23 -8.87
C LEU A 257 2.58 3.53 -7.61
N ALA A 258 3.90 3.71 -7.76
CA ALA A 258 4.78 4.07 -6.66
C ALA A 258 4.45 5.47 -6.11
N VAL A 259 4.27 6.47 -6.98
CA VAL A 259 3.89 7.84 -6.58
C VAL A 259 2.55 7.82 -5.83
N GLU A 260 1.51 7.18 -6.36
CA GLU A 260 0.21 7.13 -5.70
C GLU A 260 0.24 6.37 -4.36
N THR A 261 0.97 5.26 -4.30
CA THR A 261 1.14 4.49 -3.06
C THR A 261 1.82 5.31 -1.98
N VAL A 262 2.95 5.95 -2.33
CA VAL A 262 3.70 6.81 -1.42
C VAL A 262 2.84 8.00 -1.01
N CYS A 263 2.14 8.66 -1.93
CA CYS A 263 1.31 9.82 -1.58
C CYS A 263 0.21 9.47 -0.57
N ARG A 264 -0.38 8.28 -0.67
CA ARG A 264 -1.49 7.85 0.19
C ARG A 264 -1.03 7.32 1.55
N PHE A 265 0.05 6.55 1.58
CA PHE A 265 0.44 5.78 2.77
C PHE A 265 1.87 6.03 3.26
N GLY A 266 2.67 6.71 2.45
CA GLY A 266 4.01 7.16 2.80
C GLY A 266 5.11 6.15 2.53
N GLY A 267 4.82 5.01 1.88
CA GLY A 267 5.83 3.98 1.59
C GLY A 267 5.21 2.62 1.33
N VAL A 268 6.03 1.56 1.38
CA VAL A 268 5.62 0.16 1.20
C VAL A 268 6.38 -0.72 2.19
N ASP A 269 5.66 -1.51 2.99
CA ASP A 269 6.26 -2.42 3.97
C ASP A 269 6.20 -3.88 3.50
N LEU A 270 5.21 -4.21 2.67
CA LEU A 270 5.03 -5.53 2.05
C LEU A 270 4.65 -5.37 0.58
N LEU A 271 5.46 -5.90 -0.34
CA LEU A 271 5.11 -6.03 -1.75
C LEU A 271 4.70 -7.47 -2.04
N VAL A 272 3.43 -7.71 -2.37
CA VAL A 272 2.95 -8.99 -2.90
C VAL A 272 2.87 -8.92 -4.43
N SER A 273 3.90 -9.45 -5.10
CA SER A 273 3.92 -9.57 -6.56
C SER A 273 3.10 -10.79 -6.99
N ASN A 274 1.82 -10.59 -7.29
CA ASN A 274 0.86 -11.66 -7.59
C ASN A 274 0.37 -11.69 -9.04
N ALA A 275 0.48 -10.58 -9.78
CA ALA A 275 0.05 -10.53 -11.17
C ALA A 275 0.68 -11.68 -12.00
N GLY A 276 -0.16 -12.34 -12.80
CA GLY A 276 0.27 -13.48 -13.59
C GLY A 276 -0.82 -13.94 -14.55
N VAL A 277 -0.40 -14.51 -15.67
CA VAL A 277 -1.30 -15.02 -16.72
C VAL A 277 -0.87 -16.42 -17.14
N LEU A 278 -1.83 -17.24 -17.52
CA LEU A 278 -1.59 -18.57 -18.06
C LEU A 278 -2.18 -18.66 -19.47
N ARG A 279 -1.41 -19.20 -20.40
CA ARG A 279 -1.86 -19.66 -21.72
C ARG A 279 -1.30 -21.06 -21.92
N ALA A 280 -2.20 -22.02 -22.14
CA ALA A 280 -1.84 -23.41 -22.39
C ALA A 280 -1.71 -23.64 -23.90
N GLY A 281 -0.77 -24.50 -24.31
CA GLY A 281 -0.57 -24.90 -25.70
C GLY A 281 0.53 -25.96 -25.82
N SER A 282 0.43 -26.85 -26.82
CA SER A 282 1.54 -27.70 -27.24
C SER A 282 2.69 -26.88 -27.85
N LEU A 283 3.79 -27.56 -28.20
CA LEU A 283 4.87 -26.92 -28.96
C LEU A 283 4.40 -26.44 -30.35
N ASP A 284 3.50 -27.20 -31.00
CA ASP A 284 2.96 -26.84 -32.32
C ASP A 284 1.94 -25.69 -32.25
N GLU A 285 1.26 -25.53 -31.11
CA GLU A 285 0.19 -24.55 -30.91
C GLU A 285 0.72 -23.21 -30.35
N MET A 286 1.85 -23.22 -29.63
CA MET A 286 2.37 -22.03 -28.96
C MET A 286 3.09 -21.10 -29.94
N SER A 287 2.52 -19.92 -30.17
CA SER A 287 3.19 -18.88 -30.94
C SER A 287 4.25 -18.14 -30.11
N PRO A 288 5.29 -17.58 -30.76
CA PRO A 288 6.27 -16.73 -30.09
C PRO A 288 5.63 -15.56 -29.32
N GLU A 289 4.59 -14.94 -29.86
CA GLU A 289 3.92 -13.79 -29.24
C GLU A 289 3.18 -14.18 -27.95
N MET A 290 2.55 -15.35 -27.92
CA MET A 290 1.92 -15.87 -26.70
C MET A 290 2.97 -16.26 -25.65
N PHE A 291 4.07 -16.88 -26.08
CA PHE A 291 5.20 -17.19 -25.20
C PHE A 291 5.78 -15.91 -24.57
N ASP A 292 6.02 -14.89 -25.38
CA ASP A 292 6.53 -13.59 -24.96
C ASP A 292 5.57 -12.87 -24.03
N PHE A 293 4.27 -12.89 -24.32
CA PHE A 293 3.26 -12.29 -23.46
C PHE A 293 3.25 -12.93 -22.06
N VAL A 294 3.23 -14.26 -21.99
CA VAL A 294 3.25 -14.99 -20.71
C VAL A 294 4.53 -14.68 -19.95
N THR A 295 5.69 -14.68 -20.62
CA THR A 295 6.97 -14.38 -20.00
C THR A 295 7.04 -12.93 -19.51
N ARG A 296 6.59 -11.97 -20.33
CA ARG A 296 6.60 -10.55 -20.00
C ARG A 296 5.77 -10.24 -18.75
N VAL A 297 4.59 -10.85 -18.62
CA VAL A 297 3.75 -10.63 -17.44
C VAL A 297 4.31 -11.35 -16.20
N ASN A 298 4.60 -12.65 -16.29
CA ASN A 298 4.93 -13.45 -15.11
C ASN A 298 6.37 -13.28 -14.61
N TYR A 299 7.33 -13.04 -15.51
CA TYR A 299 8.75 -12.95 -15.20
C TYR A 299 9.22 -11.50 -15.19
N THR A 300 9.13 -10.81 -16.33
CA THR A 300 9.55 -9.40 -16.44
C THR A 300 8.74 -8.51 -15.51
N GLY A 301 7.43 -8.73 -15.40
CA GLY A 301 6.56 -7.96 -14.51
C GLY A 301 6.97 -8.06 -13.03
N TYR A 302 7.41 -9.23 -12.57
CA TYR A 302 7.94 -9.37 -11.21
C TYR A 302 9.22 -8.56 -11.02
N PHE A 303 10.18 -8.69 -11.95
CA PHE A 303 11.40 -7.88 -11.94
C PHE A 303 11.09 -6.38 -11.90
N LEU A 304 10.19 -5.90 -12.76
CA LEU A 304 9.85 -4.47 -12.82
C LEU A 304 9.22 -3.99 -11.50
N CYS A 305 8.32 -4.78 -10.90
CA CYS A 305 7.75 -4.44 -9.59
C CYS A 305 8.85 -4.31 -8.52
N VAL A 306 9.77 -5.27 -8.43
CA VAL A 306 10.87 -5.21 -7.45
C VAL A 306 11.78 -4.01 -7.72
N LYS A 307 12.15 -3.77 -8.99
CA LYS A 307 12.97 -2.61 -9.40
C LYS A 307 12.34 -1.27 -9.01
N THR A 308 11.02 -1.14 -9.14
CA THR A 308 10.29 0.09 -8.79
C THR A 308 10.21 0.31 -7.28
N PHE A 309 9.93 -0.74 -6.49
CA PHE A 309 9.64 -0.58 -5.05
C PHE A 309 10.85 -0.78 -4.13
N ALA A 310 11.88 -1.51 -4.54
CA ALA A 310 13.09 -1.67 -3.72
C ALA A 310 13.75 -0.34 -3.34
N PRO A 311 13.86 0.69 -4.23
CA PRO A 311 14.36 2.01 -3.83
C PRO A 311 13.53 2.70 -2.75
N VAL A 312 12.20 2.59 -2.81
CA VAL A 312 11.29 3.14 -1.78
C VAL A 312 11.53 2.44 -0.44
N MET A 313 11.64 1.11 -0.45
CA MET A 313 11.89 0.30 0.74
C MET A 313 13.27 0.59 1.34
N ARG A 314 14.32 0.67 0.51
CA ARG A 314 15.68 1.07 0.91
C ARG A 314 15.72 2.43 1.57
N LEU A 315 14.97 3.40 1.03
CA LEU A 315 14.87 4.73 1.62
C LEU A 315 14.28 4.65 3.04
N GLN A 316 13.25 3.84 3.26
CA GLN A 316 12.71 3.63 4.61
C GLN A 316 13.77 3.02 5.54
N ARG A 317 14.49 1.99 5.10
CA ARG A 317 15.56 1.35 5.89
C ARG A 317 16.65 2.34 6.29
N ARG A 318 17.05 3.23 5.36
CA ARG A 318 18.08 4.26 5.60
C ARG A 318 17.71 5.17 6.78
N PHE A 319 16.45 5.57 6.89
CA PHE A 319 15.97 6.48 7.95
C PHE A 319 15.36 5.76 9.15
N ARG A 320 15.34 4.43 9.13
CA ARG A 320 14.95 3.61 10.27
C ARG A 320 15.78 2.34 10.34
N PRO A 321 16.97 2.43 10.96
CA PRO A 321 17.80 1.27 11.16
C PRO A 321 17.06 0.16 11.92
N GLY A 322 17.10 -1.07 11.41
CA GLY A 322 16.41 -2.23 12.01
C GLY A 322 15.01 -2.50 11.47
N LEU A 323 14.43 -1.62 10.63
CA LEU A 323 13.18 -1.93 9.93
C LEU A 323 13.37 -3.13 9.00
N THR A 324 12.51 -4.14 9.13
CA THR A 324 12.40 -5.25 8.18
C THR A 324 11.16 -5.06 7.31
N MET A 325 11.31 -5.38 6.02
CA MET A 325 10.23 -5.31 5.04
C MET A 325 10.27 -6.57 4.17
N ASP A 326 9.19 -6.83 3.45
CA ASP A 326 9.01 -8.10 2.75
C ASP A 326 8.58 -7.91 1.30
N ILE A 327 9.17 -8.71 0.41
CA ILE A 327 8.68 -8.93 -0.95
C ILE A 327 8.26 -10.40 -1.02
N VAL A 328 7.00 -10.65 -1.37
CA VAL A 328 6.48 -12.00 -1.56
C VAL A 328 5.94 -12.14 -2.98
N GLN A 329 6.55 -13.03 -3.75
CA GLN A 329 6.04 -13.43 -5.05
C GLN A 329 4.98 -14.51 -4.91
N VAL A 330 3.78 -14.31 -5.45
CA VAL A 330 2.82 -15.41 -5.63
C VAL A 330 3.21 -16.18 -6.89
N ASN A 331 3.92 -17.26 -6.67
CA ASN A 331 4.41 -18.18 -7.68
C ASN A 331 3.35 -19.27 -7.97
N SER A 332 3.75 -20.53 -8.05
CA SER A 332 2.89 -21.68 -8.35
C SER A 332 3.63 -22.97 -8.03
N LYS A 333 2.89 -24.06 -7.79
CA LYS A 333 3.48 -25.42 -7.87
C LYS A 333 4.20 -25.69 -9.20
N SER A 334 3.81 -25.01 -10.28
CA SER A 334 4.47 -25.10 -11.59
C SER A 334 5.81 -24.37 -11.67
N GLY A 335 6.21 -23.62 -10.63
CA GLY A 335 7.58 -23.12 -10.46
C GLY A 335 8.49 -24.08 -9.70
N LEU A 336 7.94 -25.21 -9.22
CA LEU A 336 8.66 -26.27 -8.51
C LEU A 336 8.74 -27.57 -9.33
N THR A 337 7.75 -27.79 -10.20
CA THR A 337 7.63 -28.99 -11.03
C THR A 337 7.17 -28.60 -12.43
N GLY A 338 7.69 -29.27 -13.47
CA GLY A 338 7.30 -29.01 -14.85
C GLY A 338 5.79 -29.21 -15.07
N SER A 339 5.18 -28.40 -15.94
CA SER A 339 3.75 -28.49 -16.27
C SER A 339 3.54 -28.77 -17.75
N ASN A 340 2.92 -29.93 -18.04
CA ASN A 340 2.59 -30.34 -19.40
C ASN A 340 1.75 -29.27 -20.13
N ARG A 341 2.13 -28.91 -21.36
CA ARG A 341 1.50 -27.89 -22.22
C ARG A 341 1.35 -26.49 -21.60
N ASN A 342 2.12 -26.17 -20.56
CA ASN A 342 2.16 -24.84 -19.93
C ASN A 342 3.61 -24.36 -19.79
N PHE A 343 4.49 -24.72 -20.72
CA PHE A 343 5.95 -24.53 -20.58
C PHE A 343 6.36 -23.06 -20.47
N ALA A 344 5.69 -22.12 -21.16
CA ALA A 344 5.95 -20.68 -20.99
C ALA A 344 5.66 -20.21 -19.56
N TYR A 345 4.52 -20.65 -19.01
CA TYR A 345 4.13 -20.33 -17.64
C TYR A 345 5.05 -20.99 -16.61
N ALA A 346 5.34 -22.30 -16.77
CA ALA A 346 6.24 -23.03 -15.89
C ALA A 346 7.64 -22.42 -15.92
N GLY A 347 8.21 -22.16 -17.10
CA GLY A 347 9.51 -21.50 -17.25
C GLY A 347 9.55 -20.14 -16.55
N GLY A 348 8.52 -19.29 -16.74
CA GLY A 348 8.41 -18.03 -16.02
C GLY A 348 8.30 -18.19 -14.49
N LYS A 349 7.62 -19.22 -14.00
CA LYS A 349 7.46 -19.50 -12.56
C LYS A 349 8.74 -20.11 -11.95
N PHE A 350 9.45 -20.99 -12.65
CA PHE A 350 10.79 -21.46 -12.25
C PHE A 350 11.78 -20.29 -12.21
N GLY A 351 11.81 -19.48 -13.28
CA GLY A 351 12.62 -18.27 -13.32
C GLY A 351 12.27 -17.31 -12.19
N GLY A 352 10.98 -17.17 -11.85
CA GLY A 352 10.53 -16.38 -10.71
C GLY A 352 11.11 -16.82 -9.37
N VAL A 353 11.31 -18.12 -9.14
CA VAL A 353 12.02 -18.63 -7.96
C VAL A 353 13.51 -18.21 -7.99
N GLY A 354 14.14 -18.30 -9.16
CA GLY A 354 15.50 -17.81 -9.36
C GLY A 354 15.64 -16.31 -9.06
N LEU A 355 14.73 -15.48 -9.57
CA LEU A 355 14.68 -14.04 -9.26
C LEU A 355 14.49 -13.80 -7.76
N THR A 356 13.61 -14.54 -7.10
CA THR A 356 13.41 -14.42 -5.65
C THR A 356 14.71 -14.68 -4.89
N GLN A 357 15.48 -15.71 -5.26
CA GLN A 357 16.78 -15.99 -4.64
C GLN A 357 17.81 -14.88 -4.94
N SER A 358 17.89 -14.41 -6.18
CA SER A 358 18.80 -13.32 -6.55
C SER A 358 18.47 -12.02 -5.82
N PHE A 359 17.20 -11.62 -5.78
CA PHE A 359 16.76 -10.42 -5.07
C PHE A 359 16.93 -10.56 -3.56
N ALA A 360 16.74 -11.75 -2.98
CA ALA A 360 17.00 -11.99 -1.57
C ALA A 360 18.47 -11.73 -1.20
N LEU A 361 19.41 -12.18 -2.04
CA LEU A 361 20.84 -11.93 -1.85
C LEU A 361 21.19 -10.45 -1.97
N GLU A 362 20.60 -9.74 -2.94
CA GLU A 362 20.87 -8.33 -3.18
C GLU A 362 20.27 -7.40 -2.10
N LEU A 363 19.03 -7.67 -1.68
CA LEU A 363 18.24 -6.74 -0.89
C LEU A 363 18.25 -7.00 0.63
N VAL A 364 18.94 -8.05 1.10
CA VAL A 364 19.03 -8.36 2.53
C VAL A 364 19.71 -7.24 3.34
N ASP A 365 20.72 -6.59 2.77
CA ASP A 365 21.43 -5.45 3.38
C ASP A 365 20.52 -4.20 3.50
N ASP A 366 19.51 -4.10 2.64
CA ASP A 366 18.46 -3.09 2.71
C ASP A 366 17.34 -3.46 3.71
N GLY A 367 17.50 -4.57 4.46
CA GLY A 367 16.50 -5.07 5.41
C GLY A 367 15.25 -5.65 4.73
N ILE A 368 15.36 -6.08 3.47
CA ILE A 368 14.24 -6.58 2.68
C ILE A 368 14.39 -8.10 2.52
N LYS A 369 13.44 -8.87 3.08
CA LYS A 369 13.32 -10.30 2.81
C LYS A 369 12.57 -10.51 1.51
N VAL A 370 13.02 -11.45 0.67
CA VAL A 370 12.38 -11.76 -0.61
C VAL A 370 12.09 -13.25 -0.68
N ASN A 371 10.82 -13.61 -0.72
CA ASN A 371 10.36 -15.00 -0.70
C ASN A 371 9.27 -15.23 -1.77
N ALA A 372 8.97 -16.49 -2.03
CA ALA A 372 7.90 -16.90 -2.93
C ALA A 372 6.94 -17.86 -2.21
N VAL A 373 5.64 -17.72 -2.48
CA VAL A 373 4.62 -18.72 -2.13
C VAL A 373 4.21 -19.47 -3.39
N CYS A 374 4.20 -20.79 -3.34
CA CYS A 374 3.94 -21.68 -4.47
C CYS A 374 2.61 -22.41 -4.27
N PRO A 375 1.46 -21.76 -4.55
CA PRO A 375 0.15 -22.38 -4.35
C PRO A 375 -0.12 -23.54 -5.31
N GLY A 376 -0.95 -24.47 -4.82
CA GLY A 376 -1.67 -25.42 -5.65
C GLY A 376 -2.81 -24.78 -6.44
N ASN A 377 -3.72 -25.60 -6.96
CA ASN A 377 -4.84 -25.10 -7.76
C ASN A 377 -5.92 -24.44 -6.88
N PHE A 378 -6.35 -23.23 -7.25
CA PHE A 378 -7.56 -22.62 -6.68
C PHE A 378 -8.77 -22.95 -7.55
N PHE A 379 -9.43 -24.06 -7.23
CA PHE A 379 -10.51 -24.61 -8.06
C PHE A 379 -11.72 -23.70 -8.11
N GLU A 380 -12.05 -22.99 -7.03
CA GLU A 380 -13.16 -22.03 -6.99
C GLU A 380 -12.81 -20.67 -7.61
N GLY A 381 -11.54 -20.45 -7.98
CA GLY A 381 -11.07 -19.22 -8.59
C GLY A 381 -11.49 -19.08 -10.07
N PRO A 382 -11.41 -17.85 -10.62
CA PRO A 382 -11.86 -17.55 -11.98
C PRO A 382 -11.09 -18.35 -13.04
N LEU A 383 -9.81 -18.66 -12.81
CA LEU A 383 -9.03 -19.47 -13.76
C LEU A 383 -9.63 -20.87 -13.97
N TRP A 384 -10.21 -21.47 -12.93
CA TRP A 384 -10.72 -22.84 -12.99
C TRP A 384 -12.23 -22.91 -13.23
N SER A 385 -12.99 -22.10 -12.51
CA SER A 385 -14.46 -22.19 -12.44
C SER A 385 -15.21 -21.16 -13.30
N ASP A 386 -14.53 -20.34 -14.11
CA ASP A 386 -15.23 -19.48 -15.08
C ASP A 386 -16.09 -20.35 -16.04
N PRO A 387 -17.39 -20.02 -16.22
CA PRO A 387 -18.34 -20.88 -16.92
C PRO A 387 -18.10 -20.96 -18.43
N GLU A 388 -17.36 -20.02 -19.02
CA GLU A 388 -17.08 -19.98 -20.45
C GLU A 388 -15.62 -20.36 -20.75
N LYS A 389 -14.69 -19.86 -19.94
CA LYS A 389 -13.25 -19.88 -20.21
C LYS A 389 -12.47 -20.61 -19.12
N GLY A 390 -13.12 -21.13 -18.09
CA GLY A 390 -12.45 -21.84 -16.99
C GLY A 390 -11.79 -23.13 -17.44
N LEU A 391 -10.71 -23.52 -16.77
CA LEU A 391 -9.98 -24.74 -17.08
C LEU A 391 -10.85 -26.00 -16.97
N PHE A 392 -11.84 -26.04 -16.07
CA PHE A 392 -12.74 -27.20 -16.00
C PHE A 392 -13.53 -27.41 -17.30
N VAL A 393 -14.09 -26.34 -17.85
CA VAL A 393 -14.84 -26.37 -19.12
C VAL A 393 -13.92 -26.77 -20.27
N GLN A 394 -12.75 -26.12 -20.38
CA GLN A 394 -11.78 -26.43 -21.42
C GLN A 394 -11.29 -27.88 -21.37
N TYR A 395 -11.10 -28.43 -20.16
CA TYR A 395 -10.54 -29.76 -19.99
C TYR A 395 -11.58 -30.85 -20.21
N LEU A 396 -12.84 -30.59 -19.88
CA LEU A 396 -13.97 -31.45 -20.24
C LEU A 396 -14.13 -31.49 -21.77
N SER A 397 -14.26 -30.33 -22.42
CA SER A 397 -14.45 -30.23 -23.87
C SER A 397 -13.26 -30.79 -24.65
N GLY A 398 -12.05 -30.64 -24.14
CA GLY A 398 -10.82 -31.16 -24.75
C GLY A 398 -10.54 -32.63 -24.43
N GLY A 399 -11.41 -33.34 -23.70
CA GLY A 399 -11.22 -34.76 -23.36
C GLY A 399 -9.95 -35.03 -22.55
N LYS A 400 -9.44 -34.06 -21.78
CA LYS A 400 -8.16 -34.18 -21.06
C LYS A 400 -8.22 -35.16 -19.89
N VAL A 401 -9.40 -35.41 -19.35
CA VAL A 401 -9.63 -36.39 -18.28
C VAL A 401 -10.38 -37.58 -18.89
N PRO A 402 -9.73 -38.74 -19.07
CA PRO A 402 -10.37 -39.93 -19.60
C PRO A 402 -11.60 -40.32 -18.77
N GLY A 403 -12.75 -40.48 -19.43
CA GLY A 403 -14.00 -40.88 -18.78
C GLY A 403 -14.76 -39.77 -18.05
N ALA A 404 -14.30 -38.52 -18.08
CA ALA A 404 -15.06 -37.41 -17.51
C ALA A 404 -16.26 -37.06 -18.39
N ALA A 405 -17.47 -37.10 -17.82
CA ALA A 405 -18.71 -36.69 -18.50
C ALA A 405 -19.18 -35.31 -18.05
N THR A 406 -18.75 -34.86 -16.88
CA THR A 406 -19.17 -33.60 -16.25
C THR A 406 -17.98 -32.77 -15.76
N ILE A 407 -18.22 -31.48 -15.51
CA ILE A 407 -17.25 -30.59 -14.85
C ILE A 407 -16.83 -31.15 -13.48
N ASP A 408 -17.78 -31.75 -12.75
CA ASP A 408 -17.51 -32.35 -11.45
C ASP A 408 -16.60 -33.57 -11.54
N ASP A 409 -16.64 -34.34 -12.62
CA ASP A 409 -15.71 -35.45 -12.84
C ASP A 409 -14.29 -34.93 -13.06
N VAL A 410 -14.14 -33.85 -13.85
CA VAL A 410 -12.84 -33.17 -14.02
C VAL A 410 -12.36 -32.63 -12.68
N ARG A 411 -13.23 -31.97 -11.90
CA ARG A 411 -12.89 -31.45 -10.57
C ARG A 411 -12.40 -32.56 -9.65
N ARG A 412 -13.17 -33.64 -9.48
CA ARG A 412 -12.83 -34.78 -8.64
C ARG A 412 -11.49 -35.42 -9.04
N PHE A 413 -11.21 -35.52 -10.34
CA PHE A 413 -9.93 -36.03 -10.83
C PHE A 413 -8.73 -35.13 -10.44
N TYR A 414 -8.88 -33.82 -10.43
CA TYR A 414 -7.78 -32.93 -10.00
C TYR A 414 -7.67 -32.82 -8.48
N GLU A 415 -8.79 -32.93 -7.74
CA GLU A 415 -8.81 -33.02 -6.29
C GLU A 415 -8.15 -34.30 -5.79
N SER A 416 -8.36 -35.45 -6.45
CA SER A 416 -7.74 -36.72 -6.08
C SER A 416 -6.21 -36.73 -6.22
N LYS A 417 -5.64 -35.74 -6.92
CA LYS A 417 -4.18 -35.53 -7.02
C LYS A 417 -3.61 -34.68 -5.90
N VAL A 418 -4.45 -34.15 -5.02
CA VAL A 418 -4.06 -33.37 -3.85
C VAL A 418 -4.26 -34.25 -2.61
N PRO A 419 -3.21 -34.64 -1.88
CA PRO A 419 -3.33 -35.49 -0.69
C PRO A 419 -4.34 -34.98 0.36
N MET A 420 -4.48 -33.66 0.53
CA MET A 420 -5.49 -33.06 1.43
C MET A 420 -6.92 -33.03 0.85
N GLY A 421 -7.16 -33.57 -0.35
CA GLY A 421 -8.49 -33.78 -0.93
C GLY A 421 -9.25 -32.51 -1.32
N ARG A 422 -8.58 -31.36 -1.48
CA ARG A 422 -9.21 -30.09 -1.86
C ARG A 422 -8.26 -29.14 -2.60
N GLY A 423 -8.82 -28.13 -3.27
CA GLY A 423 -8.07 -27.00 -3.81
C GLY A 423 -7.45 -26.10 -2.74
N CYS A 424 -6.44 -25.34 -3.14
CA CYS A 424 -5.83 -24.27 -2.35
C CYS A 424 -6.72 -23.03 -2.36
N ARG A 425 -6.97 -22.42 -1.20
CA ARG A 425 -7.81 -21.24 -1.04
C ARG A 425 -6.95 -20.00 -0.79
N PRO A 426 -7.44 -18.79 -1.09
CA PRO A 426 -6.71 -17.57 -0.77
C PRO A 426 -6.31 -17.45 0.71
N ALA A 427 -7.15 -17.96 1.63
CA ALA A 427 -6.83 -18.00 3.06
C ALA A 427 -5.59 -18.88 3.38
N ASP A 428 -5.35 -19.96 2.63
CA ASP A 428 -4.15 -20.78 2.81
C ASP A 428 -2.90 -19.98 2.38
N VAL A 429 -3.00 -19.23 1.29
CA VAL A 429 -1.90 -18.38 0.77
C VAL A 429 -1.63 -17.19 1.70
N VAL A 430 -2.67 -16.54 2.23
CA VAL A 430 -2.53 -15.46 3.21
C VAL A 430 -1.77 -15.94 4.45
N ARG A 431 -2.10 -17.13 4.97
CA ARG A 431 -1.38 -17.72 6.12
C ARG A 431 0.10 -17.94 5.80
N ALA A 432 0.42 -18.41 4.59
CA ALA A 432 1.80 -18.59 4.15
C ALA A 432 2.55 -17.25 4.00
N ILE A 433 1.91 -16.21 3.46
CA ILE A 433 2.49 -14.86 3.38
C ILE A 433 2.79 -14.33 4.78
N LEU A 434 1.84 -14.47 5.72
CA LEU A 434 2.03 -13.99 7.09
C LEU A 434 3.16 -14.75 7.79
N TYR A 435 3.24 -16.08 7.62
CA TYR A 435 4.39 -16.86 8.07
C TYR A 435 5.72 -16.28 7.54
N LEU A 436 5.83 -16.02 6.24
CA LEU A 436 7.05 -15.48 5.64
C LEU A 436 7.39 -14.07 6.16
N VAL A 437 6.38 -13.25 6.44
CA VAL A 437 6.56 -11.91 7.02
C VAL A 437 7.05 -12.01 8.47
N GLU A 438 6.43 -12.87 9.28
CA GLU A 438 6.75 -13.07 10.70
C GLU A 438 8.07 -13.80 10.92
N GLN A 439 8.48 -14.65 10.00
CA GLN A 439 9.73 -15.40 10.09
C GLN A 439 10.94 -14.48 9.92
N GLU A 440 11.76 -14.35 10.96
CA GLU A 440 12.88 -13.41 11.00
C GLU A 440 14.12 -13.90 10.26
N TYR A 441 14.33 -15.22 10.16
CA TYR A 441 15.60 -15.80 9.69
C TYR A 441 15.52 -16.46 8.31
N GLU A 442 14.44 -16.23 7.54
CA GLU A 442 14.26 -16.83 6.21
C GLU A 442 14.13 -15.77 5.09
N THR A 443 14.96 -15.91 4.07
CA THR A 443 14.85 -15.17 2.79
C THR A 443 15.29 -16.07 1.64
N GLY A 444 14.85 -15.78 0.42
CA GLY A 444 15.14 -16.56 -0.79
C GLY A 444 14.36 -17.87 -0.92
N GLN A 445 13.33 -18.09 -0.09
CA GLN A 445 12.62 -19.36 -0.02
C GLN A 445 11.45 -19.45 -1.00
N ALA A 446 11.15 -20.66 -1.47
CA ALA A 446 9.97 -20.98 -2.26
C ALA A 446 9.05 -21.92 -1.47
N LEU A 447 8.07 -21.36 -0.75
CA LEU A 447 7.20 -22.07 0.18
C LEU A 447 6.02 -22.76 -0.54
N PRO A 448 5.94 -24.09 -0.58
CA PRO A 448 4.83 -24.81 -1.20
C PRO A 448 3.54 -24.68 -0.39
N VAL A 449 2.44 -24.29 -1.03
CA VAL A 449 1.07 -24.28 -0.45
C VAL A 449 0.18 -25.18 -1.30
N THR A 450 0.52 -26.46 -1.34
CA THR A 450 0.06 -27.41 -2.38
C THR A 450 -0.81 -28.55 -1.85
N GLY A 451 -1.17 -28.54 -0.56
CA GLY A 451 -1.95 -29.62 0.05
C GLY A 451 -1.26 -30.98 0.02
N GLY A 452 0.08 -31.00 0.05
CA GLY A 452 0.92 -32.20 -0.04
C GLY A 452 1.23 -32.65 -1.47
N GLN A 453 0.73 -31.96 -2.50
CA GLN A 453 0.95 -32.38 -3.90
C GLN A 453 2.40 -32.21 -4.36
N VAL A 454 3.13 -31.24 -3.78
CA VAL A 454 4.57 -31.07 -3.99
C VAL A 454 5.21 -30.98 -2.62
N MET A 455 6.14 -31.90 -2.34
CA MET A 455 6.99 -31.91 -1.16
C MET A 455 8.43 -31.71 -1.63
N LEU A 456 9.11 -30.68 -1.12
CA LEU A 456 10.51 -30.44 -1.42
C LEU A 456 11.37 -31.42 -0.61
N ALA A 457 12.45 -31.91 -1.22
CA ALA A 457 13.36 -32.89 -0.62
C ALA A 457 14.45 -32.23 0.24
#